data_AF-A0A4Q3CUX1-F1
#
_entry.id   AF-A0A4Q3CUX1-F1
#
_cell.length_a   1.000
_cell.length_b   1.000
_cell.length_c   1.000
_cell.angle_alpha   90.00
_cell.angle_beta   90.00
_cell.angle_gamma   90.00
#
_symmetry.space_group_name_H-M   'P 1'
#
loop_
_entity.id
_entity.type
_entity.pdbx_description
1 polymer ?
#
loop_
_entity_poly.entity_id
_entity_poly.type
_entity_poly.pdbx_seq_one_letter_code
_entity_poly.pdbx_strand_id
1 'polypeptide(L)' 'MTKAMKIDFVSDISCPWCIIGLRGLEEALERTSDLVEADIHFHPFELNPMMAKEGESVAEHILRKYGRTPEQ' A
#
# COMPACT_ATOMS: atom_id res chain seq x y z
N MET A 1 -9.74 -27.20 10.40
CA MET A 1 -10.53 -26.68 9.27
C MET A 1 -10.16 -25.22 9.13
N THR A 2 -9.81 -24.78 7.93
CA THR A 2 -9.51 -23.38 7.63
C THR A 2 -10.80 -22.56 7.61
N LYS A 3 -10.70 -21.27 7.94
CA LYS A 3 -11.79 -20.30 7.82
C LYS A 3 -11.60 -19.49 6.54
N ALA A 4 -12.60 -19.52 5.66
CA ALA A 4 -12.62 -18.64 4.50
C ALA A 4 -12.70 -17.17 4.94
N MET A 5 -11.85 -16.32 4.37
CA MET A 5 -11.79 -14.89 4.68
C MET A 5 -11.58 -14.06 3.41
N LYS A 6 -12.50 -13.14 3.14
CA LYS A 6 -12.30 -12.10 2.13
C LYS A 6 -11.49 -10.95 2.72
N ILE A 7 -10.48 -10.48 1.99
CA ILE A 7 -9.64 -9.35 2.37
C ILE A 7 -9.70 -8.31 1.25
N ASP A 8 -10.30 -7.16 1.52
CA ASP A 8 -10.30 -6.01 0.62
C ASP A 8 -9.04 -5.17 0.87
N PHE A 9 -8.08 -5.24 -0.04
CA PHE A 9 -6.79 -4.55 0.05
C PHE A 9 -6.81 -3.26 -0.78
N VAL A 10 -6.92 -2.12 -0.10
CA VAL A 10 -6.94 -0.79 -0.72
C VAL A 10 -5.52 -0.26 -0.85
N SER A 11 -5.08 0.07 -2.07
CA SER A 11 -3.71 0.53 -2.30
C SER A 11 -3.55 1.54 -3.43
N ASP A 12 -2.50 2.35 -3.29
CA ASP A 12 -1.98 3.23 -4.33
C ASP A 12 -0.58 2.75 -4.72
N ILE A 13 -0.28 2.75 -6.03
CA ILE A 13 1.03 2.44 -6.60
C ILE A 13 2.11 3.39 -6.06
N SER A 14 1.78 4.66 -5.83
CA SER A 14 2.70 5.68 -5.31
C SER A 14 3.00 5.53 -3.82
N CYS A 15 2.32 4.63 -3.11
CA CYS A 15 2.49 4.45 -1.67
C CYS A 15 3.59 3.42 -1.36
N PRO A 16 4.75 3.85 -0.82
CA PRO A 16 5.81 2.90 -0.45
C PRO A 16 5.38 1.94 0.67
N TRP A 17 4.43 2.35 1.50
CA TRP A 17 3.91 1.52 2.59
C TRP A 17 2.90 0.48 2.13
N CYS A 18 2.20 0.70 1.01
CA CYS A 18 1.25 -0.30 0.49
C CYS A 18 1.97 -1.58 0.07
N ILE A 19 3.14 -1.48 -0.58
CA ILE A 19 3.90 -2.68 -0.94
C ILE A 19 4.51 -3.38 0.28
N ILE A 20 5.02 -2.61 1.25
CA ILE A 20 5.52 -3.18 2.52
C ILE A 20 4.39 -3.90 3.27
N GLY A 21 3.21 -3.28 3.34
CA GLY A 21 2.02 -3.86 3.95
C GLY A 21 1.53 -5.12 3.24
N LEU A 22 1.57 -5.16 1.90
CA LEU A 22 1.23 -6.35 1.13
C LEU A 22 2.18 -7.51 1.45
N ARG A 23 3.50 -7.27 1.48
CA ARG A 23 4.48 -8.30 1.86
C ARG A 23 4.26 -8.80 3.28
N GLY A 24 4.00 -7.90 4.23
CA GLY A 24 3.67 -8.29 5.60
C GLY A 24 2.38 -9.11 5.70
N LEU A 25 1.36 -8.79 4.90
CA LEU A 25 0.13 -9.57 4.80
C LEU A 25 0.39 -10.96 4.22
N GLU A 26 1.15 -11.06 3.13
CA GLU A 26 1.54 -12.34 2.51
C GLU A 26 2.27 -13.24 3.52
N GLU A 27 3.24 -12.71 4.26
CA GLU A 27 3.95 -13.46 5.30
C GLU A 27 3.01 -13.93 6.42
N ALA A 28 2.06 -13.09 6.84
CA ALA A 28 1.10 -13.45 7.88
C ALA A 28 0.15 -14.56 7.42
N LEU A 29 -0.29 -14.51 6.16
CA LEU A 29 -1.16 -15.53 5.57
C LEU A 29 -0.43 -16.86 5.39
N GLU A 30 0.86 -16.84 5.02
CA GLU A 30 1.68 -18.05 4.97
C GLU A 30 1.76 -18.73 6.35
N ARG A 31 2.05 -17.94 7.39
CA ARG A 31 2.15 -18.42 8.79
C ARG A 31 0.84 -18.90 9.39
N THR A 32 -0.30 -18.53 8.80
CA THR A 32 -1.64 -18.87 9.30
C THR A 32 -2.44 -19.70 8.30
N SER A 33 -1.76 -20.35 7.36
CA SER A 33 -2.36 -21.12 6.27
C SER A 33 -3.18 -22.34 6.74
N ASP A 34 -2.96 -22.83 7.95
CA ASP A 34 -3.75 -23.89 8.60
C ASP A 34 -5.07 -23.36 9.23
N LEU A 35 -5.16 -22.04 9.42
CA LEU A 35 -6.28 -21.36 10.06
C LEU A 35 -7.15 -20.58 9.08
N VAL A 36 -6.56 -20.00 8.02
CA VAL A 36 -7.24 -19.06 7.12
C VAL A 36 -7.04 -19.47 5.67
N GLU A 37 -8.14 -19.47 4.92
CA GLU A 37 -8.15 -19.52 3.46
C GLU A 37 -8.54 -18.13 2.95
N ALA A 38 -7.56 -17.35 2.51
CA ALA A 38 -7.76 -15.94 2.17
C ALA A 38 -8.04 -15.73 0.68
N ASP A 39 -9.01 -14.86 0.41
CA ASP A 39 -9.36 -14.35 -0.92
C ASP A 39 -9.13 -12.82 -0.94
N ILE A 40 -8.05 -12.39 -1.59
CA ILE A 40 -7.61 -10.99 -1.58
C ILE A 40 -8.14 -10.27 -2.82
N HIS A 41 -8.90 -9.20 -2.59
CA HIS A 41 -9.43 -8.31 -3.60
C HIS A 41 -8.74 -6.95 -3.54
N PHE A 42 -8.08 -6.55 -4.62
CA PHE A 42 -7.39 -5.27 -4.70
C PHE A 42 -8.36 -4.15 -5.12
N HIS A 43 -8.36 -3.07 -4.36
CA HIS A 43 -9.11 -1.85 -4.67
C HIS A 43 -8.14 -0.69 -4.91
N PRO A 44 -8.22 -0.02 -6.07
CA PRO A 44 -7.35 1.10 -6.37
C PRO A 44 -7.67 2.30 -5.46
N PHE A 45 -6.63 3.04 -5.10
CA PHE A 45 -6.71 4.29 -4.35
C PHE A 45 -5.73 5.31 -4.93
N GLU A 46 -6.08 6.59 -4.84
CA GLU A 46 -5.22 7.70 -5.22
C GLU A 46 -4.93 8.56 -3.98
N LEU A 47 -3.68 8.53 -3.51
CA LEU A 47 -3.18 9.36 -2.41
C LEU A 47 -3.21 10.84 -2.75
N ASN A 48 -3.02 11.17 -4.02
CA ASN A 48 -3.09 12.54 -4.54
C ASN A 48 -3.96 12.61 -5.80
N PRO A 49 -5.29 12.73 -5.66
CA PRO A 49 -6.22 12.86 -6.79
C PRO A 49 -6.00 14.14 -7.63
N MET A 50 -5.22 15.09 -7.12
CA MET A 50 -4.91 16.36 -7.80
C MET A 50 -3.57 16.30 -8.55
N MET A 51 -2.93 15.13 -8.64
CA MET A 51 -1.66 14.95 -9.35
C MET A 51 -1.81 15.30 -10.84
N ALA A 52 -0.91 16.13 -11.35
CA ALA A 52 -0.86 16.45 -12.78
C ALA A 52 -0.45 15.21 -13.59
N LYS A 53 -0.87 15.14 -14.87
CA LYS A 53 -0.60 13.96 -15.73
C LYS A 53 0.88 13.73 -15.98
N GLU A 54 1.66 14.81 -15.92
CA GLU A 54 3.11 14.82 -16.08
C GLU A 54 3.83 14.26 -14.85
N GLY A 55 3.12 14.08 -13.74
CA GLY A 55 3.67 13.68 -12.45
C GLY A 55 4.45 14.79 -11.75
N GLU A 56 5.10 14.44 -10.65
CA GLU A 56 6.03 15.31 -9.95
C GLU A 56 7.20 14.50 -9.37
N SER A 57 8.31 15.18 -9.07
CA SER A 57 9.43 14.55 -8.36
C SER A 57 8.98 14.09 -6.98
N VAL A 58 9.18 12.81 -6.67
CA VAL A 58 8.85 12.24 -5.36
C VAL A 58 9.58 12.97 -4.24
N ALA A 59 10.85 13.34 -4.46
CA ALA A 59 11.63 14.08 -3.47
C ALA A 59 11.01 15.46 -3.20
N GLU A 60 10.72 16.23 -4.24
CA GLU A 60 10.10 17.55 -4.10
C GLU A 60 8.70 17.46 -3.46
N HIS A 61 7.91 16.46 -3.85
CA HIS A 61 6.62 16.17 -3.25
C HIS A 61 6.73 15.94 -1.75
N ILE A 62 7.65 15.08 -1.32
CA ILE A 62 7.86 14.74 0.09
C ILE A 62 8.33 15.98 0.87
N LEU A 63 9.31 16.71 0.34
CA LEU A 63 9.81 17.94 0.97
C LEU A 63 8.67 18.96 1.15
N ARG A 64 7.87 19.20 0.11
CA ARG A 64 6.71 20.11 0.15
C ARG A 64 5.61 19.61 1.09
N LYS A 65 5.28 18.33 1.04
CA LYS A 65 4.21 17.70 1.83
C LYS A 65 4.51 17.70 3.31
N TYR A 66 5.76 17.45 3.70
CA TYR A 66 6.18 17.36 5.10
C TYR A 66 6.92 18.60 5.61
N GLY A 67 7.09 19.64 4.78
CA GLY A 67 7.75 20.89 5.16
C GLY A 67 9.23 20.71 5.51
N ARG A 68 9.97 19.92 4.74
CA ARG A 68 11.39 19.59 4.98
C ARG A 68 12.33 20.32 4.03
N THR A 69 13.59 20.46 4.43
CA THR A 69 14.68 20.94 3.54
C THR A 69 15.33 19.77 2.81
N PRO A 70 16.01 20.00 1.67
CA PRO A 70 16.68 18.93 0.91
C PRO A 70 17.70 18.10 1.71
N GLU A 71 18.24 18.63 2.80
CA GLU A 71 19.21 17.97 3.66
C GLU A 71 18.58 16.99 4.69
N GLN A 72 17.25 16.96 4.80
CA GLN A 72 16.48 16.14 5.76
C GLN A 72 15.73 14.98 5.10
#